data_AF-A0A935EH31-F1
#
_entry.id   AF-A0A935EH31-F1
#
_cell.length_a   1.000
_cell.length_b   1.000
_cell.length_c   1.000
_cell.angle_alpha   90.00
_cell.angle_beta   90.00
_cell.angle_gamma   90.00
#
_symmetry.space_group_name_H-M   'P 1'
#
loop_
_entity.id
_entity.type
_entity.pdbx_description
1 polymer ?
#
loop_
_entity_poly.entity_id
_entity_poly.type
_entity_poly.pdbx_seq_one_letter_code
_entity_poly.pdbx_strand_id
1 'polypeptide(L)'
;MPAEVGFGHQPADGGTTMQSPFLPDLLYLAEGGIAFEMSYDYGYDLPPILDNQAAMDRYASLYRAFLNVALRNRMGVMLGGWDRGTGPDWPALLGRDAAGRVDYQNRSIAFLKEIVEPYREHLPHILVSGVVASQGGADWNNQAVTQAAAEQYHGPHVANLALAGVDLVQALSFTSTNEAIGVIRAAAAQKLPIILSFTIQAASGWVAWRSFREIIEQVDRATDSYALFLASTAPIPLSSRPCLESRASTSIA
;
A
#
# COMPACT_ATOMS: atom_id res chain seq x y z
N MET A 1 2.25 7.59 -32.55
CA MET A 1 3.04 6.79 -31.60
C MET A 1 2.55 7.18 -30.22
N PRO A 2 1.85 6.33 -29.46
CA PRO A 2 1.39 6.73 -28.15
C PRO A 2 2.55 6.69 -27.16
N ALA A 3 2.70 7.78 -26.41
CA ALA A 3 3.71 7.96 -25.38
C ALA A 3 3.44 7.01 -24.20
N GLU A 4 4.49 6.32 -23.78
CA GLU A 4 4.50 5.42 -22.63
C GLU A 4 4.15 6.19 -21.34
N VAL A 5 3.18 5.67 -20.59
CA VAL A 5 2.83 6.14 -19.24
C VAL A 5 3.04 4.99 -18.26
N GLY A 6 4.18 5.04 -17.58
CA GLY A 6 4.55 4.17 -16.47
C GLY A 6 5.90 4.60 -15.91
N PHE A 7 5.89 5.34 -14.79
CA PHE A 7 7.08 5.90 -14.17
C PHE A 7 7.73 4.90 -13.20
N GLY A 8 8.75 4.18 -13.67
CA GLY A 8 9.77 3.52 -12.85
C GLY A 8 11.15 3.83 -13.43
N HIS A 9 12.13 4.17 -12.59
CA HIS A 9 13.52 4.37 -13.02
C HIS A 9 14.19 3.00 -13.19
N GLN A 10 14.89 2.77 -14.32
CA GLN A 10 15.84 1.67 -14.42
C GLN A 10 17.08 2.00 -13.59
N PRO A 11 17.51 1.13 -12.65
CA PRO A 11 18.74 1.36 -11.90
C PRO A 11 19.95 1.37 -12.85
N ALA A 12 20.90 2.28 -12.60
CA ALA A 12 22.07 2.49 -13.45
C ALA A 12 23.03 1.29 -13.48
N ASP A 13 22.99 0.39 -12.49
CA ASP A 13 24.06 -0.56 -12.23
C ASP A 13 23.55 -2.00 -12.10
N GLY A 14 23.14 -2.65 -13.19
CA GLY A 14 23.13 -4.12 -13.39
C GLY A 14 22.49 -5.04 -12.32
N GLY A 15 21.90 -4.49 -11.27
CA GLY A 15 21.20 -5.21 -10.21
C GLY A 15 19.85 -5.66 -10.72
N THR A 16 19.39 -6.81 -10.22
CA THR A 16 18.10 -7.41 -10.57
C THR A 16 17.01 -6.33 -10.50
N THR A 17 16.58 -5.82 -11.65
CA THR A 17 15.51 -4.83 -11.71
C THR A 17 14.27 -5.53 -11.20
N MET A 18 13.70 -5.03 -10.11
CA MET A 18 12.46 -5.57 -9.59
C MET A 18 11.39 -5.49 -10.68
N GLN A 19 10.84 -6.63 -11.05
CA GLN A 19 9.78 -6.66 -12.05
C GLN A 19 8.49 -6.15 -11.40
N SER A 20 7.92 -5.11 -11.99
CA SER A 20 6.60 -4.62 -11.62
C SER A 20 5.57 -5.72 -11.87
N PRO A 21 4.69 -6.03 -10.89
CA PRO A 21 3.60 -6.97 -11.10
C PRO A 21 2.42 -6.32 -11.86
N PHE A 22 2.51 -5.02 -12.17
CA PHE A 22 1.51 -4.33 -12.99
C PHE A 22 1.79 -4.53 -14.48
N LEU A 23 0.76 -4.89 -15.24
CA LEU A 23 0.83 -4.98 -16.68
C LEU A 23 0.84 -3.58 -17.31
N PRO A 24 1.70 -3.34 -18.33
CA PRO A 24 1.69 -2.09 -19.06
C PRO A 24 0.33 -1.86 -19.75
N ASP A 25 -0.09 -0.60 -19.85
CA ASP A 25 -1.33 -0.14 -20.49
C ASP A 25 -2.65 -0.67 -19.89
N LEU A 26 -2.60 -1.41 -18.77
CA LEU A 26 -3.79 -1.83 -18.03
C LEU A 26 -4.07 -0.86 -16.88
N LEU A 27 -5.28 -0.31 -16.85
CA LEU A 27 -5.74 0.47 -15.69
C LEU A 27 -6.17 -0.47 -14.57
N TYR A 28 -5.66 -0.21 -13.36
CA TYR A 28 -6.01 -0.98 -12.17
C TYR A 28 -7.01 -0.23 -11.31
N LEU A 29 -8.07 -0.92 -10.91
CA LEU A 29 -8.96 -0.47 -9.86
C LEU A 29 -8.39 -0.94 -8.51
N ALA A 30 -8.13 0.01 -7.61
CA ALA A 30 -7.71 -0.25 -6.24
C ALA A 30 -8.89 -0.08 -5.28
N GLU A 31 -8.93 -0.87 -4.21
CA GLU A 31 -10.00 -0.76 -3.21
C GLU A 31 -10.08 0.63 -2.57
N GLY A 32 -11.31 1.06 -2.28
CA GLY A 32 -11.59 2.31 -1.57
C GLY A 32 -11.53 2.15 -0.05
N GLY A 33 -12.04 3.13 0.68
CA GLY A 33 -12.14 3.11 2.15
C GLY A 33 -13.16 2.09 2.69
N ILE A 34 -13.09 0.83 2.28
CA ILE A 34 -14.00 -0.27 2.71
C ILE A 34 -13.97 -0.38 4.23
N ALA A 35 -12.81 -0.16 4.86
CA ALA A 35 -12.70 -0.14 6.31
C ALA A 35 -13.56 0.95 6.99
N PHE A 36 -13.65 2.13 6.38
CA PHE A 36 -14.50 3.20 6.86
C PHE A 36 -15.97 2.92 6.56
N GLU A 37 -16.30 2.41 5.38
CA GLU A 37 -17.68 1.99 5.03
C GLU A 37 -18.21 0.98 6.06
N MET A 38 -17.38 0.01 6.45
CA MET A 38 -17.75 -1.04 7.40
C MET A 38 -18.00 -0.52 8.81
N SER A 39 -17.25 0.49 9.24
CA SER A 39 -17.47 1.18 10.51
C SER A 39 -18.68 2.12 10.46
N TYR A 40 -18.70 3.06 9.52
CA TYR A 40 -19.67 4.15 9.48
C TYR A 40 -21.05 3.72 8.97
N ASP A 41 -21.11 2.92 7.90
CA ASP A 41 -22.37 2.59 7.24
C ASP A 41 -22.97 1.29 7.76
N TYR A 42 -22.12 0.35 8.19
CA TYR A 42 -22.55 -0.98 8.64
C TYR A 42 -22.36 -1.24 10.14
N GLY A 43 -21.74 -0.32 10.89
CA GLY A 43 -21.63 -0.40 12.35
C GLY A 43 -20.74 -1.52 12.87
N TYR A 44 -19.79 -2.03 12.07
CA TYR A 44 -18.80 -3.00 12.53
C TYR A 44 -17.57 -2.26 13.06
N ASP A 45 -17.32 -2.35 14.37
CA ASP A 45 -16.10 -1.82 14.97
C ASP A 45 -14.84 -2.53 14.45
N LEU A 46 -13.75 -1.77 14.33
CA LEU A 46 -12.47 -2.22 13.80
C LEU A 46 -11.55 -2.73 14.94
N PRO A 47 -10.57 -3.58 14.60
CA PRO A 47 -10.51 -5.05 14.81
C PRO A 47 -10.89 -5.60 16.20
N PRO A 48 -11.14 -6.94 16.32
CA PRO A 48 -10.90 -7.98 15.31
C PRO A 48 -12.13 -8.32 14.45
N ILE A 49 -12.14 -7.82 13.21
CA ILE A 49 -13.29 -7.98 12.30
C ILE A 49 -13.35 -9.37 11.66
N LEU A 50 -12.20 -10.05 11.53
CA LEU A 50 -12.11 -11.40 10.96
C LEU A 50 -12.78 -12.47 11.83
N ASP A 51 -13.04 -12.18 13.11
CA ASP A 51 -13.70 -13.11 14.03
C ASP A 51 -15.23 -12.94 14.03
N ASN A 52 -15.76 -11.97 13.27
CA ASN A 52 -17.19 -11.72 13.12
C ASN A 52 -17.67 -12.18 11.74
N GLN A 53 -18.36 -13.33 11.68
CA GLN A 53 -18.84 -13.90 10.42
C GLN A 53 -19.75 -12.95 9.64
N ALA A 54 -20.66 -12.24 10.32
CA ALA A 54 -21.56 -11.30 9.66
C ALA A 54 -20.80 -10.12 9.01
N ALA A 55 -19.73 -9.65 9.67
CA ALA A 55 -18.84 -8.66 9.10
C ALA A 55 -18.09 -9.20 7.89
N MET A 56 -17.59 -10.44 7.96
CA MET A 56 -16.91 -11.10 6.84
C MET A 56 -17.81 -11.33 5.62
N ASP A 57 -19.07 -11.71 5.85
CA ASP A 57 -20.06 -11.85 4.77
C ASP A 57 -20.35 -10.50 4.10
N ARG A 58 -20.37 -9.41 4.88
CA ARG A 58 -20.50 -8.05 4.35
C ARG A 58 -19.26 -7.64 3.56
N TYR A 59 -18.05 -7.89 4.06
CA TYR A 59 -16.81 -7.67 3.30
C TYR A 59 -16.82 -8.41 1.97
N ALA A 60 -17.16 -9.70 2.00
CA ALA A 60 -17.22 -10.52 0.80
C ALA A 60 -18.18 -9.91 -0.23
N SER A 61 -19.31 -9.39 0.23
CA SER A 61 -20.29 -8.72 -0.63
C SER A 61 -19.73 -7.42 -1.25
N LEU A 62 -19.04 -6.58 -0.47
CA LEU A 62 -18.41 -5.35 -0.95
C LEU A 62 -17.29 -5.62 -1.95
N TYR A 63 -16.40 -6.57 -1.66
CA TYR A 63 -15.34 -6.97 -2.58
C TYR A 63 -15.89 -7.56 -3.88
N ARG A 64 -16.94 -8.40 -3.81
CA ARG A 64 -17.61 -8.91 -5.03
C ARG A 64 -18.23 -7.78 -5.84
N ALA A 65 -18.86 -6.78 -5.21
CA ALA A 65 -19.39 -5.63 -5.92
C ALA A 65 -18.27 -4.85 -6.64
N PHE A 66 -17.15 -4.63 -5.95
CA PHE A 66 -15.96 -3.99 -6.50
C PHE A 66 -15.36 -4.76 -7.70
N LEU A 67 -15.17 -6.07 -7.57
CA LEU A 67 -14.67 -6.94 -8.63
C LEU A 67 -15.59 -6.94 -9.87
N ASN A 68 -16.91 -6.91 -9.65
CA ASN A 68 -17.88 -6.80 -10.74
C ASN A 68 -17.79 -5.46 -11.49
N VAL A 69 -17.40 -4.37 -10.82
CA VAL A 69 -17.15 -3.08 -11.50
C VAL A 69 -15.91 -3.21 -12.40
N ALA A 70 -14.82 -3.79 -11.89
CA ALA A 70 -13.62 -3.99 -12.70
C ALA A 70 -13.89 -4.89 -13.91
N LEU A 71 -14.71 -5.93 -13.75
CA LEU A 71 -15.09 -6.84 -14.83
C LEU A 71 -15.83 -6.11 -15.95
N ARG A 72 -16.83 -5.28 -15.60
CA ARG A 72 -17.62 -4.50 -16.57
C ARG A 72 -16.77 -3.49 -17.34
N ASN A 73 -15.72 -2.96 -16.71
CA ASN A 73 -14.85 -1.94 -17.28
C ASN A 73 -13.53 -2.48 -17.85
N ARG A 74 -13.33 -3.81 -17.83
CA ARG A 74 -12.12 -4.49 -18.32
C ARG A 74 -10.83 -3.97 -17.67
N MET A 75 -10.90 -3.65 -16.38
CA MET A 75 -9.76 -3.16 -15.61
C MET A 75 -9.03 -4.30 -14.92
N GLY A 76 -7.73 -4.12 -14.68
CA GLY A 76 -7.00 -4.88 -13.68
C GLY A 76 -7.48 -4.51 -12.28
N VAL A 77 -7.12 -5.31 -11.30
CA VAL A 77 -7.57 -5.12 -9.93
C VAL A 77 -6.41 -5.27 -8.95
N MET A 78 -6.38 -4.43 -7.91
CA MET A 78 -5.52 -4.59 -6.74
C MET A 78 -6.37 -4.54 -5.46
N LEU A 79 -6.36 -5.62 -4.67
CA LEU A 79 -7.06 -5.74 -3.40
C LEU A 79 -6.06 -5.81 -2.25
N GLY A 80 -6.22 -4.94 -1.26
CA GLY A 80 -5.64 -5.10 0.08
C GLY A 80 -6.67 -5.71 1.04
N GLY A 81 -6.26 -5.95 2.28
CA GLY A 81 -7.11 -6.54 3.31
C GLY A 81 -6.99 -5.84 4.67
N TRP A 82 -7.41 -6.55 5.71
CA TRP A 82 -7.44 -6.07 7.09
C TRP A 82 -6.13 -6.19 7.85
N ASP A 83 -5.07 -6.61 7.18
CA ASP A 83 -3.73 -6.74 7.71
C ASP A 83 -3.09 -5.38 8.05
N ARG A 84 -3.68 -4.25 7.62
CA ARG A 84 -3.31 -2.91 8.12
C ARG A 84 -3.28 -2.82 9.66
N GLY A 85 -4.22 -3.51 10.32
CA GLY A 85 -4.34 -3.57 11.78
C GLY A 85 -3.44 -4.62 12.45
N THR A 86 -2.44 -5.15 11.76
CA THR A 86 -1.46 -6.10 12.32
C THR A 86 -0.05 -5.52 12.37
N GLY A 87 0.08 -4.20 12.48
CA GLY A 87 1.36 -3.58 12.82
C GLY A 87 1.89 -4.08 14.19
N PRO A 88 3.20 -3.98 14.47
CA PRO A 88 3.81 -4.45 15.71
C PRO A 88 3.14 -4.01 17.02
N ASP A 89 2.46 -2.84 17.03
CA ASP A 89 1.79 -2.28 18.22
C ASP A 89 0.37 -2.82 18.46
N TRP A 90 -0.24 -3.47 17.46
CA TRP A 90 -1.61 -3.97 17.53
C TRP A 90 -1.87 -5.22 18.39
N PRO A 91 -0.93 -6.17 18.57
CA PRO A 91 -1.17 -7.38 19.37
C PRO A 91 -1.59 -7.05 20.81
N ALA A 92 -1.00 -6.01 21.42
CA ALA A 92 -1.38 -5.54 22.75
C ALA A 92 -2.81 -4.96 22.80
N LEU A 93 -3.26 -4.29 21.73
CA LEU A 93 -4.61 -3.71 21.63
C LEU A 93 -5.69 -4.78 21.40
N LEU A 94 -5.33 -5.92 20.81
CA LEU A 94 -6.23 -7.02 20.47
C LEU A 94 -6.11 -8.23 21.41
N GLY A 95 -5.28 -8.14 22.46
CA GLY A 95 -5.01 -9.26 23.36
C GLY A 95 -4.36 -10.47 22.68
N ARG A 96 -3.69 -10.26 21.54
CA ARG A 96 -3.02 -11.28 20.75
C ARG A 96 -1.52 -11.23 21.00
N ASP A 97 -0.84 -12.35 20.92
CA ASP A 97 0.62 -12.41 20.93
C ASP A 97 1.17 -12.30 19.49
N ALA A 98 2.49 -12.48 19.33
CA ALA A 98 3.12 -12.44 18.02
C ALA A 98 2.58 -13.51 17.06
N ALA A 99 2.21 -14.69 17.57
CA ALA A 99 1.65 -15.77 16.76
C ALA A 99 0.21 -15.44 16.32
N GLY A 100 -0.61 -14.90 17.23
CA GLY A 100 -1.97 -14.43 16.92
C GLY A 100 -2.00 -13.30 15.91
N ARG A 101 -0.96 -12.47 15.83
CA ARG A 101 -0.77 -11.45 14.78
C ARG A 101 -0.53 -12.08 13.40
N VAL A 102 0.38 -13.06 13.35
CA VAL A 102 0.69 -13.80 12.12
C VAL A 102 -0.52 -14.56 11.62
N ASP A 103 -1.26 -15.24 12.51
CA ASP A 103 -2.53 -15.90 12.19
C ASP A 103 -3.54 -14.92 11.57
N TYR A 104 -3.77 -13.77 12.22
CA TYR A 104 -4.73 -12.78 11.74
C TYR A 104 -4.35 -12.25 10.35
N GLN A 105 -3.08 -11.93 10.14
CA GLN A 105 -2.59 -11.49 8.83
C GLN A 105 -2.76 -12.58 7.77
N ASN A 106 -2.42 -13.83 8.07
CA ASN A 106 -2.57 -14.94 7.13
C ASN A 106 -4.04 -15.20 6.77
N ARG A 107 -4.95 -15.11 7.75
CA ARG A 107 -6.40 -15.20 7.52
C ARG A 107 -6.92 -14.06 6.65
N SER A 108 -6.41 -12.84 6.84
CA SER A 108 -6.73 -11.69 5.98
C SER A 108 -6.36 -11.96 4.52
N ILE A 109 -5.11 -12.38 4.27
CA ILE A 109 -4.64 -12.66 2.90
C ILE A 109 -5.36 -13.87 2.29
N ALA A 110 -5.60 -14.92 3.07
CA ALA A 110 -6.34 -16.10 2.61
C ALA A 110 -7.77 -15.74 2.17
N PHE A 111 -8.45 -14.88 2.92
CA PHE A 111 -9.77 -14.38 2.58
C PHE A 111 -9.77 -13.64 1.23
N LEU A 112 -8.81 -12.74 0.99
CA LEU A 112 -8.71 -12.05 -0.29
C LEU A 112 -8.50 -13.03 -1.45
N LYS A 113 -7.62 -14.02 -1.27
CA LYS A 113 -7.34 -15.05 -2.27
C LYS A 113 -8.59 -15.86 -2.60
N GLU A 114 -9.38 -16.24 -1.60
CA GLU A 114 -10.65 -16.94 -1.79
C GLU A 114 -11.67 -16.09 -2.57
N ILE A 115 -11.77 -14.79 -2.23
CA ILE A 115 -12.72 -13.89 -2.88
C ILE A 115 -12.40 -13.66 -4.36
N VAL A 116 -11.12 -13.57 -4.73
CA VAL A 116 -10.72 -13.31 -6.12
C VAL A 116 -10.68 -14.55 -6.99
N GLU A 117 -10.62 -15.75 -6.41
CA GLU A 117 -10.44 -17.00 -7.15
C GLU A 117 -11.46 -17.19 -8.30
N PRO A 118 -12.78 -16.99 -8.09
CA PRO A 118 -13.76 -17.13 -9.17
C PRO A 118 -13.60 -16.10 -10.32
N TYR A 119 -12.84 -15.03 -10.10
CA TYR A 119 -12.64 -13.95 -11.06
C TYR A 119 -11.34 -14.08 -11.85
N ARG A 120 -10.42 -14.98 -11.48
CA ARG A 120 -9.08 -15.08 -12.11
C ARG A 120 -9.12 -15.32 -13.61
N GLU A 121 -10.09 -16.11 -14.09
CA GLU A 121 -10.26 -16.39 -15.52
C GLU A 121 -11.03 -15.28 -16.27
N HIS A 122 -11.66 -14.36 -15.54
CA HIS A 122 -12.59 -13.37 -16.09
C HIS A 122 -12.02 -11.95 -16.11
N LEU A 123 -11.14 -11.62 -15.16
CA LEU A 123 -10.44 -10.34 -15.10
C LEU A 123 -9.09 -10.41 -15.82
N PRO A 124 -8.64 -9.31 -16.47
CA PRO A 124 -7.38 -9.29 -17.20
C PRO A 124 -6.16 -9.46 -16.29
N HIS A 125 -6.24 -8.97 -15.05
CA HIS A 125 -5.18 -9.12 -14.06
C HIS A 125 -5.72 -8.85 -12.65
N ILE A 126 -5.27 -9.63 -11.66
CA ILE A 126 -5.63 -9.45 -10.25
C ILE A 126 -4.36 -9.49 -9.42
N LEU A 127 -4.17 -8.48 -8.58
CA LEU A 127 -3.12 -8.37 -7.58
C LEU A 127 -3.75 -8.42 -6.18
N VAL A 128 -3.19 -9.25 -5.31
CA VAL A 128 -3.48 -9.28 -3.87
C VAL A 128 -2.31 -8.63 -3.16
N SER A 129 -2.53 -7.45 -2.56
CA SER A 129 -1.53 -6.73 -1.79
C SER A 129 -1.65 -7.03 -0.29
N GLY A 130 -0.53 -6.96 0.41
CA GLY A 130 -0.51 -6.85 1.87
C GLY A 130 -0.41 -5.39 2.29
N VAL A 131 -1.25 -4.96 3.23
CA VAL A 131 -1.39 -3.56 3.64
C VAL A 131 -0.58 -3.28 4.90
N VAL A 132 0.36 -2.33 4.80
CA VAL A 132 1.17 -1.84 5.93
C VAL A 132 0.78 -0.40 6.24
N ALA A 133 0.51 -0.07 7.50
CA ALA A 133 0.32 1.31 7.95
C ALA A 133 1.56 1.88 8.62
N SER A 134 1.67 3.21 8.68
CA SER A 134 2.64 3.86 9.56
C SER A 134 2.45 3.46 11.02
N GLN A 135 3.55 3.47 11.77
CA GLN A 135 3.56 3.38 13.21
C GLN A 135 2.66 4.46 13.81
N GLY A 136 1.76 4.07 14.72
CA GLY A 136 0.78 4.98 15.34
C GLY A 136 -0.35 5.49 14.40
N GLY A 137 -0.36 5.10 13.13
CA GLY A 137 -1.42 5.45 12.17
C GLY A 137 -1.27 6.84 11.53
N ALA A 138 -2.32 7.25 10.80
CA ALA A 138 -2.31 8.45 9.96
C ALA A 138 -2.32 9.77 10.74
N ASP A 139 -2.60 9.74 12.04
CA ASP A 139 -2.63 10.89 12.96
C ASP A 139 -1.37 10.99 13.84
N TRP A 140 -0.46 10.02 13.70
CA TRP A 140 0.79 9.98 14.43
C TRP A 140 1.93 10.52 13.59
N ASN A 141 2.66 11.48 14.14
CA ASN A 141 3.79 12.11 13.49
C ASN A 141 5.03 12.05 14.39
N ASN A 142 5.78 10.95 14.27
CA ASN A 142 7.05 10.80 14.96
C ASN A 142 8.23 11.08 14.01
N GLN A 143 8.63 12.35 13.93
CA GLN A 143 9.81 12.76 13.15
C GLN A 143 11.14 12.24 13.75
N ALA A 144 11.16 11.74 14.99
CA ALA A 144 12.36 11.20 15.62
C ALA A 144 12.66 9.75 15.22
N VAL A 145 11.77 9.09 14.47
CA VAL A 145 12.01 7.73 13.98
C VAL A 145 13.21 7.71 13.01
N THR A 146 14.16 6.81 13.26
CA THR A 146 15.29 6.59 12.35
C THR A 146 14.91 5.57 11.28
N GLN A 147 15.58 5.61 10.13
CA GLN A 147 15.35 4.65 9.05
C GLN A 147 15.55 3.20 9.51
N ALA A 148 16.61 2.93 10.29
CA ALA A 148 16.92 1.61 10.81
C ALA A 148 15.89 1.12 11.83
N ALA A 149 15.40 2.01 12.71
CA ALA A 149 14.34 1.67 13.65
C ALA A 149 13.02 1.35 12.92
N ALA A 150 12.68 2.11 11.89
CA ALA A 150 11.51 1.84 11.07
C ALA A 150 11.62 0.52 10.27
N GLU A 151 12.79 0.22 9.71
CA GLU A 151 13.04 -1.05 9.04
C GLU A 151 12.89 -2.25 10.00
N GLN A 152 13.45 -2.15 11.20
CA GLN A 152 13.30 -3.17 12.24
C GLN A 152 11.83 -3.32 12.69
N TYR A 153 11.11 -2.20 12.79
CA TYR A 153 9.69 -2.20 13.18
C TYR A 153 8.81 -2.90 12.12
N HIS A 154 8.95 -2.52 10.85
CA HIS A 154 8.11 -3.07 9.77
C HIS A 154 8.54 -4.46 9.29
N GLY A 155 9.81 -4.83 9.49
CA GLY A 155 10.41 -6.08 9.02
C GLY A 155 9.59 -7.34 9.27
N PRO A 156 9.18 -7.65 10.53
CA PRO A 156 8.42 -8.86 10.83
C PRO A 156 7.07 -8.96 10.11
N HIS A 157 6.37 -7.83 9.94
CA HIS A 157 5.10 -7.77 9.24
C HIS A 157 5.31 -8.06 7.74
N VAL A 158 6.28 -7.37 7.12
CA VAL A 158 6.60 -7.53 5.69
C VAL A 158 7.11 -8.94 5.38
N ALA A 159 7.92 -9.53 6.27
CA ALA A 159 8.38 -10.90 6.15
C ALA A 159 7.22 -11.91 6.16
N ASN A 160 6.21 -11.70 7.01
CA ASN A 160 5.04 -12.58 7.02
C ASN A 160 4.18 -12.41 5.76
N LEU A 161 4.04 -11.20 5.22
CA LEU A 161 3.38 -10.98 3.93
C LEU A 161 4.07 -11.74 2.79
N ALA A 162 5.41 -11.77 2.78
CA ALA A 162 6.17 -12.53 1.80
C ALA A 162 5.86 -14.03 1.89
N LEU A 163 5.81 -14.59 3.11
CA LEU A 163 5.42 -15.98 3.34
C LEU A 163 3.96 -16.26 2.97
N ALA A 164 3.06 -15.31 3.19
CA ALA A 164 1.65 -15.40 2.79
C ALA A 164 1.46 -15.34 1.26
N GLY A 165 2.50 -14.95 0.51
CA GLY A 165 2.52 -14.91 -0.95
C GLY A 165 1.61 -13.83 -1.51
N VAL A 166 1.74 -12.60 -1.00
CA VAL A 166 1.14 -11.41 -1.64
C VAL A 166 1.93 -11.03 -2.88
N ASP A 167 1.26 -10.37 -3.84
CA ASP A 167 1.90 -9.91 -5.07
C ASP A 167 2.74 -8.64 -4.86
N LEU A 168 2.36 -7.83 -3.85
CA LEU A 168 3.07 -6.62 -3.45
C LEU A 168 2.69 -6.16 -2.03
N VAL A 169 3.50 -5.27 -1.47
CA VAL A 169 3.20 -4.48 -0.28
C VAL A 169 2.55 -3.15 -0.69
N GLN A 170 1.44 -2.82 -0.03
CA GLN A 170 0.76 -1.55 -0.13
C GLN A 170 0.94 -0.78 1.19
N ALA A 171 1.95 0.08 1.25
CA ALA A 171 2.24 0.91 2.41
C ALA A 171 1.37 2.18 2.37
N LEU A 172 0.45 2.34 3.32
CA LEU A 172 -0.55 3.41 3.30
C LEU A 172 -0.38 4.39 4.45
N SER A 173 -0.61 5.66 4.13
CA SER A 173 -0.76 6.76 5.10
C SER A 173 0.50 7.11 5.88
N PHE A 174 1.69 6.98 5.28
CA PHE A 174 2.96 7.31 5.93
C PHE A 174 3.10 8.82 6.16
N THR A 175 3.62 9.19 7.33
CA THR A 175 3.72 10.60 7.78
C THR A 175 5.17 11.06 7.92
N SER A 176 6.13 10.14 7.82
CA SER A 176 7.56 10.37 8.00
C SER A 176 8.37 9.79 6.83
N THR A 177 9.29 10.58 6.29
CA THR A 177 10.22 10.14 5.23
C THR A 177 11.14 9.03 5.73
N ASN A 178 11.64 9.12 6.96
CA ASN A 178 12.51 8.08 7.53
C ASN A 178 11.78 6.76 7.68
N GLU A 179 10.50 6.82 8.07
CA GLU A 179 9.69 5.62 8.20
C GLU A 179 9.39 4.97 6.85
N ALA A 180 9.07 5.79 5.84
CA ALA A 180 8.88 5.34 4.47
C ALA A 180 10.14 4.66 3.91
N ILE A 181 11.33 5.21 4.18
CA ILE A 181 12.59 4.56 3.78
C ILE A 181 12.74 3.21 4.50
N GLY A 182 12.43 3.13 5.79
CA GLY A 182 12.52 1.90 6.57
C GLY A 182 11.61 0.78 6.05
N VAL A 183 10.32 1.08 5.76
CA VAL A 183 9.40 0.07 5.23
C VAL A 183 9.77 -0.38 3.82
N ILE A 184 10.29 0.53 2.98
CA ILE A 184 10.78 0.19 1.64
C ILE A 184 11.98 -0.76 1.73
N ARG A 185 12.93 -0.49 2.63
CA ARG A 185 14.06 -1.41 2.87
C ARG A 185 13.61 -2.78 3.40
N ALA A 186 12.61 -2.80 4.28
CA ALA A 186 12.03 -4.05 4.76
C ALA A 186 11.40 -4.87 3.61
N ALA A 187 10.70 -4.23 2.68
CA ALA A 187 10.18 -4.89 1.47
C ALA A 187 11.29 -5.37 0.53
N ALA A 188 12.34 -4.56 0.35
CA ALA A 188 13.50 -4.93 -0.44
C ALA A 188 14.24 -6.16 0.09
N ALA A 189 14.40 -6.26 1.41
CA ALA A 189 15.00 -7.43 2.05
C ALA A 189 14.20 -8.73 1.78
N GLN A 190 12.88 -8.62 1.59
CA GLN A 190 12.00 -9.73 1.25
C GLN A 190 11.77 -9.90 -0.26
N LYS A 191 12.36 -9.05 -1.10
CA LYS A 191 12.16 -9.01 -2.55
C LYS A 191 10.69 -8.85 -2.96
N LEU A 192 9.90 -8.20 -2.12
CA LEU A 192 8.51 -7.87 -2.44
C LEU A 192 8.46 -6.51 -3.14
N PRO A 193 7.69 -6.37 -4.22
CA PRO A 193 7.32 -5.06 -4.74
C PRO A 193 6.58 -4.24 -3.69
N ILE A 194 6.80 -2.94 -3.68
CA ILE A 194 6.13 -2.03 -2.75
C ILE A 194 5.64 -0.78 -3.46
N ILE A 195 4.42 -0.38 -3.12
CA ILE A 195 3.86 0.94 -3.41
C ILE A 195 3.65 1.65 -2.08
N LEU A 196 3.87 2.96 -2.04
CA LEU A 196 3.75 3.72 -0.80
C LEU A 196 2.97 5.00 -1.00
N SER A 197 2.06 5.30 -0.07
CA SER A 197 1.36 6.58 0.01
C SER A 197 1.73 7.36 1.25
N PHE A 198 1.90 8.67 1.08
CA PHE A 198 2.04 9.62 2.18
C PHE A 198 0.69 10.25 2.55
N THR A 199 0.52 10.54 3.84
CA THR A 199 -0.50 11.48 4.31
C THR A 199 0.11 12.88 4.29
N ILE A 200 -0.35 13.69 3.34
CA ILE A 200 0.09 15.09 3.20
C ILE A 200 -0.89 15.97 3.98
N GLN A 201 -0.37 16.76 4.92
CA GLN A 201 -1.15 17.78 5.64
C GLN A 201 -0.57 19.17 5.36
N ALA A 202 -1.43 20.19 5.37
CA ALA A 202 -1.02 21.57 5.15
C ALA A 202 -0.29 22.20 6.36
N ALA A 203 -0.35 21.56 7.54
CA ALA A 203 0.25 22.07 8.77
C ALA A 203 1.75 21.77 8.85
N SER A 204 2.51 22.68 9.46
CA SER A 204 3.95 22.53 9.70
C SER A 204 4.27 21.26 10.49
N GLY A 205 5.31 20.52 10.08
CA GLY A 205 5.82 19.35 10.79
C GLY A 205 5.42 18.00 10.16
N TRP A 206 4.45 18.00 9.25
CA TRP A 206 4.07 16.85 8.43
C TRP A 206 4.72 16.93 7.06
N VAL A 207 4.65 15.87 6.26
CA VAL A 207 5.00 15.93 4.82
C VAL A 207 4.17 17.06 4.19
N ALA A 208 4.83 18.19 3.95
CA ALA A 208 4.21 19.38 3.39
C ALA A 208 4.20 19.25 1.87
N TRP A 209 3.15 19.76 1.24
CA TRP A 209 3.02 19.73 -0.22
C TRP A 209 4.26 20.29 -0.96
N ARG A 210 4.84 21.38 -0.43
CA ARG A 210 6.00 22.05 -1.04
C ARG A 210 7.27 21.19 -1.02
N SER A 211 7.38 20.24 -0.09
CA SER A 211 8.53 19.34 0.02
C SER A 211 8.26 17.96 -0.57
N PHE A 212 7.09 17.70 -1.20
CA PHE A 212 6.77 16.36 -1.69
C PHE A 212 7.75 15.85 -2.75
N ARG A 213 8.22 16.73 -3.64
CA ARG A 213 9.32 16.41 -4.57
C ARG A 213 10.59 16.01 -3.84
N GLU A 214 11.01 16.83 -2.88
CA GLU A 214 12.25 16.60 -2.12
C GLU A 214 12.17 15.28 -1.33
N ILE A 215 10.99 14.95 -0.82
CA ILE A 215 10.72 13.70 -0.13
C ILE A 215 10.82 12.52 -1.08
N ILE A 216 10.22 12.60 -2.28
CA ILE A 216 10.38 11.57 -3.31
C ILE A 216 11.87 11.38 -3.65
N GLU A 217 12.59 12.46 -3.94
CA GLU A 217 14.02 12.41 -4.28
C GLU A 217 14.89 11.85 -3.14
N GLN A 218 14.53 12.15 -1.88
CA GLN A 218 15.20 11.61 -0.72
C GLN A 218 14.93 10.11 -0.54
N VAL A 219 13.67 9.67 -0.71
CA VAL A 219 13.29 8.26 -0.64
C VAL A 219 13.98 7.47 -1.75
N ASP A 220 13.89 7.96 -2.99
CA ASP A 220 14.52 7.35 -4.17
C ASP A 220 16.02 7.15 -3.94
N ARG A 221 16.73 8.20 -3.53
CA ARG A 221 18.17 8.12 -3.26
C ARG A 221 18.51 7.16 -2.12
N ALA A 222 17.68 7.08 -1.09
CA ALA A 222 17.95 6.26 0.08
C ALA A 222 17.58 4.78 -0.10
N THR A 223 16.83 4.46 -1.16
CA THR A 223 16.26 3.13 -1.43
C THR A 223 16.55 2.62 -2.83
N ASP A 224 17.44 3.29 -3.57
CA ASP A 224 17.77 3.00 -4.97
C ASP A 224 16.53 2.90 -5.87
N SER A 225 15.56 3.79 -5.62
CA SER A 225 14.24 3.83 -6.29
C SER A 225 13.50 2.48 -6.26
N TYR A 226 13.60 1.74 -5.16
CA TYR A 226 12.96 0.43 -5.04
C TYR A 226 11.43 0.51 -5.07
N ALA A 227 10.80 1.55 -4.51
CA ALA A 227 9.33 1.66 -4.56
C ALA A 227 8.83 1.83 -6.00
N LEU A 228 7.80 1.04 -6.39
CA LEU A 228 7.20 1.13 -7.72
C LEU A 228 6.49 2.47 -7.93
N PHE A 229 5.74 2.91 -6.91
CA PHE A 229 5.02 4.18 -6.91
C PHE A 229 5.10 4.86 -5.54
N LEU A 230 5.24 6.18 -5.56
CA LEU A 230 5.07 7.06 -4.40
C LEU A 230 3.87 7.97 -4.65
N ALA A 231 2.88 7.90 -3.77
CA ALA A 231 1.58 8.55 -3.93
C ALA A 231 1.17 9.36 -2.68
N SER A 232 -0.01 9.99 -2.74
CA SER A 232 -0.67 10.66 -1.61
C SER A 232 -2.07 10.08 -1.43
N THR A 233 -2.50 9.89 -0.17
CA THR A 233 -3.84 9.36 0.18
C THR A 233 -4.82 10.41 0.73
N ALA A 234 -4.40 11.65 0.95
CA ALA A 234 -5.29 12.73 1.41
C ALA A 234 -5.94 13.46 0.20
N PRO A 235 -7.15 14.06 0.34
CA PRO A 235 -7.75 14.84 -0.73
C PRO A 235 -6.80 15.95 -1.16
N ILE A 236 -6.30 15.83 -2.39
CA ILE A 236 -5.41 16.79 -3.03
C ILE A 236 -6.27 18.00 -3.43
N PRO A 237 -6.04 19.22 -2.90
CA PRO A 237 -6.75 20.40 -3.38
C PRO A 237 -6.49 20.56 -4.88
N LEU A 238 -7.54 20.78 -5.68
CA LEU A 238 -7.44 20.93 -7.14
C LEU A 238 -6.37 21.94 -7.60
N SER A 239 -6.01 22.91 -6.75
CA SER A 239 -4.95 23.91 -6.97
C SER A 239 -3.53 23.35 -7.07
N SER A 240 -3.33 22.07 -6.78
CA SER A 240 -2.00 21.43 -6.66
C SER A 240 -1.63 20.51 -7.84
N ARG A 241 -2.49 20.42 -8.86
CA ARG A 241 -2.27 19.70 -10.12
C ARG A 241 -0.91 19.97 -10.83
N PRO A 242 -0.34 21.20 -10.82
CA PRO A 242 0.93 21.48 -11.52
C PRO A 242 2.15 20.69 -11.03
N CYS A 243 2.18 20.20 -9.79
CA CYS A 243 3.36 19.46 -9.30
C CYS A 243 3.32 17.96 -9.65
N LEU A 244 2.15 17.42 -10.02
CA LEU A 244 2.00 16.04 -10.49
C LEU A 244 2.37 15.87 -11.97
N GLU A 245 2.28 16.95 -12.76
CA GLU A 245 2.41 16.91 -14.24
C GLU A 245 3.87 17.16 -14.74
N SER A 246 4.83 17.42 -13.85
CA SER A 246 6.18 17.91 -14.25
C SER A 246 7.19 16.86 -14.76
N ARG A 247 6.75 15.70 -15.27
CA ARG A 247 7.64 14.79 -16.03
C ARG A 247 7.49 14.92 -17.55
N ALA A 248 6.99 16.05 -18.04
CA ALA A 248 7.09 16.41 -19.45
C ALA A 248 8.44 17.10 -19.73
N SER A 249 9.28 16.38 -20.49
CA SER A 249 10.41 16.90 -21.28
C SER A 249 11.57 17.60 -20.53
N THR A 250 12.64 16.84 -20.29
CA THR A 250 13.99 17.37 -20.50
C THR A 250 14.56 16.68 -21.74
N SER A 251 14.31 17.28 -22.90
CA SER A 251 15.12 17.03 -24.09
C SER A 251 16.54 17.50 -23.74
N ILE A 252 17.48 16.58 -23.70
CA ILE A 252 18.90 16.93 -23.77
C ILE A 252 19.11 17.46 -25.20
N ALA A 253 19.51 18.73 -25.29
CA ALA A 253 20.19 19.28 -26.46
C ALA A 253 21.69 19.08 -26.28
#